data_AF-A0A2M7I199-F1
#
_entry.id   AF-A0A2M7I199-F1
#
_cell.length_a   1.000
_cell.length_b   1.000
_cell.length_c   1.000
_cell.angle_alpha   90.00
_cell.angle_beta   90.00
_cell.angle_gamma   90.00
#
_symmetry.space_group_name_H-M   'P 1'
#
loop_
_entity.id
_entity.type
_entity.pdbx_description
1 polymer ?
#
loop_
_entity_poly.entity_id
_entity_poly.type
_entity_poly.pdbx_seq_one_letter_code
_entity_poly.pdbx_strand_id
1 'polypeptide(L)'
;SNIQLFTIRPNVFKPVEEKVEFNLTTKEVENPDTRTIVTEFKKAEGKLDVAEADIIVSGGRGLKSAEDFKLVEELADALGAAVGASRAVVDAGWRPHREQVGQTGKTVSPSLYIACGISGAIQHLAGMSSSKYIVAINKDKDAPIFGIADYGITGDVFEILPKLTEAIKTLT
;
A
#
# COMPACT_ATOMS: atom_id res chain seq x y z
N SER A 1 23.03 30.84 4.92
CA SER A 1 21.83 30.34 5.63
C SER A 1 21.94 28.85 5.87
N ASN A 2 21.81 28.39 7.12
CA ASN A 2 21.85 26.97 7.50
C ASN A 2 20.43 26.35 7.52
N ILE A 3 19.60 26.64 6.52
CA ILE A 3 18.26 26.06 6.44
C ILE A 3 18.38 24.72 5.73
N GLN A 4 17.97 23.65 6.41
CA GLN A 4 17.87 22.31 5.84
C GLN A 4 16.40 22.05 5.45
N LEU A 5 16.17 21.58 4.23
CA LEU A 5 14.86 21.22 3.70
C LEU A 5 14.77 19.71 3.54
N PHE A 6 13.72 19.10 4.10
CA PHE A 6 13.45 17.67 3.99
C PHE A 6 12.02 17.46 3.51
N THR A 7 11.81 16.52 2.60
CA THR A 7 10.48 15.98 2.27
C THR A 7 10.30 14.66 3.02
N ILE A 8 9.10 14.41 3.52
CA ILE A 8 8.78 13.23 4.30
C ILE A 8 7.68 12.45 3.58
N ARG A 9 7.85 11.13 3.50
CA ARG A 9 6.82 10.24 2.95
C ARG A 9 5.62 10.19 3.91
N PRO A 10 4.37 10.22 3.40
CA PRO A 10 3.19 10.03 4.22
C PRO A 10 3.26 8.76 5.07
N ASN A 11 2.60 8.78 6.23
CA ASN A 11 2.41 7.62 7.12
C ASN A 11 3.69 6.99 7.72
N VAL A 12 4.85 7.64 7.59
CA VAL A 12 6.10 7.16 8.22
C VAL A 12 6.16 7.52 9.72
N PHE A 13 5.60 8.65 10.10
CA PHE A 13 5.57 9.12 11.50
C PHE A 13 4.17 8.96 12.07
N LYS A 14 4.07 8.46 13.30
CA LYS A 14 2.81 8.39 14.03
C LYS A 14 2.46 9.78 14.57
N PRO A 15 1.24 10.29 14.35
CA PRO A 15 0.81 11.53 14.99
C PRO A 15 0.78 11.34 16.51
N VAL A 16 1.16 12.39 17.23
CA VAL A 16 1.08 12.44 18.70
C VAL A 16 -0.05 13.38 19.07
N GLU A 17 -1.04 12.89 19.80
CA GLU A 17 -2.10 13.74 20.35
C GLU A 17 -1.60 14.38 21.64
N GLU A 18 -1.23 15.66 21.56
CA GLU A 18 -0.78 16.45 22.70
C GLU A 18 -1.49 17.79 22.69
N LYS A 19 -1.99 18.23 23.85
CA LYS A 19 -2.51 19.60 24.02
C LYS A 19 -1.34 20.55 24.07
N VAL A 20 -1.12 21.27 22.99
CA VAL A 20 -0.09 22.31 22.89
C VAL A 20 -0.73 23.68 22.78
N GLU A 21 -0.21 24.64 23.53
CA GLU A 21 -0.44 26.06 23.27
C GLU A 21 0.38 26.48 22.06
N PHE A 22 -0.23 27.19 21.11
CA PHE A 22 0.45 27.66 19.90
C PHE A 22 0.10 29.12 19.61
N ASN A 23 1.05 29.84 19.01
CA ASN A 23 0.84 31.19 18.52
C ASN A 23 0.45 31.14 17.04
N LEU A 24 -0.79 31.51 16.71
CA LEU A 24 -1.24 31.62 15.33
C LEU A 24 -0.73 32.94 14.73
N THR A 25 0.05 32.87 13.65
CA THR A 25 0.42 34.04 12.85
C THR A 25 -0.11 33.86 11.44
N THR A 26 -1.01 34.75 11.02
CA THR A 26 -1.50 34.79 9.63
C THR A 26 -0.59 35.70 8.81
N LYS A 27 -0.10 35.20 7.67
CA LYS A 27 0.60 36.02 6.67
C LYS A 27 -0.24 36.01 5.40
N GLU A 28 -0.74 37.17 5.01
CA GLU A 28 -1.36 37.35 3.71
C GLU A 28 -0.29 37.51 2.65
N VAL A 29 -0.50 36.85 1.50
CA VAL A 29 0.38 36.94 0.34
C VAL A 29 -0.40 37.67 -0.75
N GLU A 30 -0.07 38.94 -0.96
CA GLU A 30 -0.65 39.75 -2.04
C GLU A 30 0.16 39.59 -3.33
N ASN A 31 -0.52 39.42 -4.48
CA ASN A 31 0.08 39.29 -5.81
C ASN A 31 1.27 38.31 -5.89
N PRO A 32 1.05 37.00 -5.66
CA PRO A 32 2.11 36.03 -5.86
C PRO A 32 2.53 36.02 -7.34
N ASP A 33 3.84 36.12 -7.61
CA ASP A 33 4.41 35.99 -8.96
C ASP A 33 4.30 34.54 -9.44
N THR A 34 3.10 34.16 -9.89
CA THR A 34 2.78 32.80 -10.33
C THR A 34 2.74 32.72 -11.85
N ARG A 35 3.47 31.76 -12.41
CA ARG A 35 3.42 31.43 -13.85
C ARG A 35 2.40 30.35 -14.19
N THR A 36 1.67 29.85 -13.19
CA THR A 36 0.75 28.71 -13.31
C THR A 36 -0.64 29.11 -12.85
N ILE A 37 -1.67 28.76 -13.63
CA ILE A 37 -3.07 29.00 -13.31
C ILE A 37 -3.74 27.64 -13.17
N VAL A 38 -4.43 27.39 -12.05
CA VAL A 38 -5.26 26.19 -11.89
C VAL A 38 -6.55 26.41 -12.67
N THR A 39 -6.74 25.66 -13.75
CA THR A 39 -7.90 25.80 -14.65
C THR A 39 -9.04 24.86 -14.28
N GLU A 40 -8.73 23.69 -13.74
CA GLU A 40 -9.71 22.66 -13.38
C GLU A 40 -9.19 21.76 -12.26
N PHE A 41 -10.11 21.20 -11.47
CA PHE A 41 -9.83 20.12 -10.54
C PHE A 41 -10.47 18.84 -11.10
N LYS A 42 -9.64 17.89 -11.54
CA LYS A 42 -10.09 16.54 -11.89
C LYS A 42 -9.86 15.62 -10.70
N LYS A 43 -10.93 15.07 -10.14
CA LYS A 43 -10.84 14.00 -9.15
C LYS A 43 -10.27 12.77 -9.86
N ALA A 44 -9.29 12.10 -9.26
CA ALA A 44 -8.74 10.88 -9.83
C ALA A 44 -9.85 9.81 -9.87
N GLU A 45 -10.43 9.57 -11.05
CA GLU A 45 -11.26 8.42 -11.31
C GLU A 45 -10.34 7.26 -11.69
N GLY A 46 -10.20 6.27 -10.81
CA GLY A 46 -9.33 5.11 -11.06
C GLY A 46 -8.89 4.37 -9.80
N LYS A 47 -8.20 3.24 -10.02
CA LYS A 47 -7.59 2.46 -8.93
C LYS A 47 -6.54 3.32 -8.20
N LEU A 48 -6.59 3.32 -6.87
CA LEU A 48 -5.66 4.06 -6.00
C LEU A 48 -4.20 3.69 -6.32
N ASP A 49 -3.33 4.70 -6.29
CA ASP A 49 -1.88 4.47 -6.40
C ASP A 49 -1.37 3.86 -5.08
N VAL A 50 -0.60 2.77 -5.17
CA VAL A 50 -0.01 2.11 -3.99
C VAL A 50 0.89 3.02 -3.16
N ALA A 51 1.45 4.09 -3.74
CA ALA A 51 2.26 5.06 -2.99
C ALA A 51 1.44 6.00 -2.10
N GLU A 52 0.15 6.18 -2.41
CA GLU A 52 -0.74 7.14 -1.74
C GLU A 52 -1.82 6.45 -0.90
N ALA A 53 -2.05 5.15 -1.11
CA ALA A 53 -3.10 4.41 -0.45
C ALA A 53 -2.79 4.10 1.03
N ASP A 54 -3.82 4.20 1.87
CA ASP A 54 -3.74 3.85 3.29
C ASP A 54 -3.92 2.34 3.55
N ILE A 55 -4.53 1.62 2.61
CA ILE A 55 -4.66 0.17 2.61
C ILE A 55 -4.16 -0.37 1.27
N ILE A 56 -3.34 -1.42 1.32
CA ILE A 56 -2.82 -2.10 0.13
C ILE A 56 -3.05 -3.59 0.25
N VAL A 57 -3.69 -4.19 -0.75
CA VAL A 57 -3.76 -5.64 -0.93
C VAL A 57 -2.82 -6.01 -2.07
N SER A 58 -1.80 -6.81 -1.77
CA SER A 58 -0.75 -7.13 -2.72
C SER A 58 -0.66 -8.61 -3.06
N GLY A 59 -0.61 -8.91 -4.36
CA GLY A 59 -0.49 -10.27 -4.88
C GLY A 59 0.94 -10.70 -5.21
N GLY A 60 1.24 -11.95 -4.91
CA GLY A 60 2.50 -12.62 -5.27
C GLY A 60 2.33 -13.77 -6.26
N ARG A 61 3.44 -14.43 -6.61
CA ARG A 61 3.46 -15.62 -7.48
C ARG A 61 2.64 -16.80 -6.94
N GLY A 62 2.29 -16.80 -5.65
CA GLY A 62 1.38 -17.78 -5.07
C GLY A 62 0.00 -17.84 -5.72
N LEU A 63 -0.41 -16.78 -6.44
CA LEU A 63 -1.65 -16.72 -7.23
C LEU A 63 -1.60 -17.52 -8.53
N LYS A 64 -0.43 -18.02 -8.96
CA LYS A 64 -0.23 -18.92 -10.11
C LYS A 64 -0.55 -18.36 -11.51
N SER A 65 -1.49 -17.42 -11.68
CA SER A 65 -1.87 -16.86 -12.98
C SER A 65 -2.28 -15.38 -12.90
N ALA A 66 -2.43 -14.74 -14.06
CA ALA A 66 -2.94 -13.36 -14.13
C ALA A 66 -4.45 -13.31 -13.88
N GLU A 67 -5.17 -14.34 -14.30
CA GLU A 67 -6.62 -14.49 -14.14
C GLU A 67 -7.02 -14.60 -12.68
N ASP A 68 -6.22 -15.31 -11.89
CA ASP A 68 -6.42 -15.51 -10.45
C ASP A 68 -6.13 -14.25 -9.63
N PHE A 69 -5.47 -13.25 -10.24
CA PHE A 69 -5.22 -11.96 -9.59
C PHE A 69 -6.51 -11.21 -9.24
N LYS A 70 -7.64 -11.56 -9.88
CA LYS A 70 -8.97 -11.06 -9.52
C LYS A 70 -9.30 -11.23 -8.04
N LEU A 71 -8.78 -12.27 -7.38
CA LEU A 71 -9.00 -12.48 -5.94
C LEU A 71 -8.40 -11.37 -5.07
N VAL A 72 -7.27 -10.81 -5.51
CA VAL A 72 -6.64 -9.65 -4.86
C VAL A 72 -7.41 -8.38 -5.17
N GLU A 73 -7.90 -8.22 -6.40
CA GLU A 73 -8.70 -7.07 -6.81
C GLU A 73 -10.03 -7.01 -6.06
N GLU A 74 -10.75 -8.12 -5.96
CA GLU A 74 -12.03 -8.21 -5.24
C GLU A 74 -11.88 -7.88 -3.75
N LEU A 75 -10.79 -8.36 -3.12
CA LEU A 75 -10.49 -8.03 -1.73
C LEU A 75 -10.10 -6.54 -1.58
N ALA A 76 -9.33 -6.00 -2.52
CA ALA A 76 -8.96 -4.59 -2.51
C ALA A 76 -10.19 -3.70 -2.68
N ASP A 77 -11.09 -4.03 -3.61
CA ASP A 77 -12.31 -3.29 -3.88
C ASP A 77 -13.23 -3.31 -2.64
N ALA A 78 -13.37 -4.46 -1.95
CA ALA A 78 -14.15 -4.56 -0.71
C ALA A 78 -13.59 -3.68 0.43
N LEU A 79 -12.29 -3.42 0.44
CA LEU A 79 -11.61 -2.60 1.45
C LEU A 79 -11.42 -1.13 1.03
N GLY A 80 -11.75 -0.76 -0.21
CA GLY A 80 -11.36 0.52 -0.78
C GLY A 80 -9.83 0.71 -0.84
N ALA A 81 -9.09 -0.38 -1.04
CA ALA A 81 -7.63 -0.43 -1.01
C ALA A 81 -7.00 -0.28 -2.40
N ALA A 82 -5.71 0.06 -2.45
CA ALA A 82 -4.92 -0.07 -3.66
C ALA A 82 -4.50 -1.52 -3.90
N VAL A 83 -4.32 -1.87 -5.17
CA VAL A 83 -3.84 -3.17 -5.62
C VAL A 83 -2.33 -3.09 -5.85
N GLY A 84 -1.56 -3.88 -5.10
CA GLY A 84 -0.11 -4.01 -5.27
C GLY A 84 0.31 -5.34 -5.87
N ALA A 85 1.53 -5.43 -6.38
CA ALA A 85 2.11 -6.65 -6.92
C ALA A 85 3.57 -6.81 -6.50
N SER A 86 4.00 -8.05 -6.25
CA SER A 86 5.43 -8.36 -6.14
C SER A 86 6.13 -8.22 -7.49
N ARG A 87 7.46 -8.01 -7.48
CA ARG A 87 8.26 -8.01 -8.72
C ARG A 87 8.03 -9.26 -9.58
N ALA A 88 7.96 -10.43 -8.98
CA ALA A 88 7.80 -11.69 -9.71
C ALA A 88 6.47 -11.79 -10.47
N VAL A 89 5.45 -11.04 -10.05
CA VAL A 89 4.15 -10.90 -10.75
C VAL A 89 4.28 -9.96 -11.95
N VAL A 90 5.00 -8.84 -11.77
CA VAL A 90 5.25 -7.85 -12.83
C VAL A 90 6.16 -8.42 -13.92
N ASP A 91 7.26 -9.09 -13.53
CA ASP A 91 8.18 -9.75 -14.44
C ASP A 91 7.49 -10.89 -15.23
N ALA A 92 6.42 -11.48 -14.67
CA ALA A 92 5.58 -12.47 -15.35
C ALA A 92 4.51 -11.85 -16.28
N GLY A 93 4.44 -10.52 -16.37
CA GLY A 93 3.50 -9.79 -17.22
C GLY A 93 2.07 -9.73 -16.71
N TRP A 94 1.81 -10.14 -15.45
CA TRP A 94 0.45 -10.20 -14.92
C TRP A 94 -0.09 -8.82 -14.57
N ARG A 95 0.78 -7.94 -14.05
CA ARG A 95 0.43 -6.59 -13.56
C ARG A 95 1.43 -5.54 -14.04
N PRO A 96 1.02 -4.28 -14.18
CA PRO A 96 1.90 -3.21 -14.61
C PRO A 96 2.92 -2.83 -13.53
N HIS A 97 4.09 -2.35 -13.96
CA HIS A 97 5.16 -1.94 -13.05
C HIS A 97 4.75 -0.85 -12.03
N ARG A 98 3.77 -0.01 -12.36
CA ARG A 98 3.24 1.02 -11.45
C ARG A 98 2.62 0.45 -10.16
N GLU A 99 2.26 -0.83 -10.14
CA GLU A 99 1.70 -1.55 -8.99
C GLU A 99 2.79 -2.35 -8.24
N GLN A 100 4.03 -2.36 -8.73
CA GLN A 100 5.13 -3.08 -8.11
C GLN A 100 5.50 -2.47 -6.77
N VAL A 101 5.51 -3.29 -5.71
CA VAL A 101 6.02 -2.93 -4.38
C VAL A 101 7.36 -3.63 -4.13
N GLY A 102 8.34 -2.89 -3.60
CA GLY A 102 9.67 -3.41 -3.28
C GLY A 102 10.79 -2.44 -3.61
N GLN A 103 12.04 -2.87 -3.40
CA GLN A 103 13.28 -2.11 -3.59
C GLN A 103 13.40 -1.50 -4.99
N THR A 104 12.98 -2.23 -6.02
CA THR A 104 13.01 -1.77 -7.42
C THR A 104 11.63 -1.34 -7.92
N GLY A 105 10.65 -1.21 -7.02
CA GLY A 105 9.30 -0.71 -7.30
C GLY A 105 9.03 0.51 -6.41
N LYS A 106 7.77 0.67 -6.01
CA LYS A 106 7.38 1.70 -5.05
C LYS A 106 7.64 1.23 -3.62
N THR A 107 8.12 2.17 -2.81
CA THR A 107 8.25 1.99 -1.35
C THR A 107 7.05 2.63 -0.68
N VAL A 108 6.23 1.82 -0.02
CA VAL A 108 4.94 2.18 0.55
C VAL A 108 5.00 2.13 2.09
N SER A 109 4.05 2.80 2.75
CA SER A 109 3.92 2.81 4.21
C SER A 109 2.45 2.87 4.66
N PRO A 110 1.56 2.00 4.15
CA PRO A 110 0.14 2.04 4.49
C PRO A 110 -0.12 1.74 5.97
N SER A 111 -1.31 2.11 6.44
CA SER A 111 -1.83 1.65 7.72
C SER A 111 -2.06 0.13 7.73
N LEU A 112 -2.46 -0.45 6.60
CA LEU A 112 -2.65 -1.90 6.44
C LEU A 112 -2.07 -2.41 5.12
N TYR A 113 -1.23 -3.44 5.21
CA TYR A 113 -0.72 -4.17 4.06
C TYR A 113 -1.11 -5.65 4.14
N ILE A 114 -1.77 -6.17 3.11
CA ILE A 114 -2.14 -7.59 3.01
C ILE A 114 -1.31 -8.25 1.91
N ALA A 115 -0.44 -9.18 2.29
CA ALA A 115 0.45 -9.91 1.39
C ALA A 115 -0.13 -11.28 1.04
N CYS A 116 -0.68 -11.41 -0.17
CA CYS A 116 -1.38 -12.60 -0.66
C CYS A 116 -0.46 -13.45 -1.55
N GLY A 117 0.02 -14.58 -1.04
CA GLY A 117 0.87 -15.50 -1.80
C GLY A 117 2.25 -14.91 -2.12
N ILE A 118 2.76 -14.01 -1.28
CA ILE A 118 4.07 -13.39 -1.39
C ILE A 118 5.04 -14.11 -0.45
N SER A 119 6.23 -14.49 -0.93
CA SER A 119 7.23 -15.20 -0.12
C SER A 119 7.94 -14.29 0.89
N GLY A 120 8.08 -13.00 0.59
CA GLY A 120 8.78 -12.05 1.47
C GLY A 120 10.29 -11.96 1.24
N ALA A 121 10.74 -12.03 -0.03
CA ALA A 121 12.13 -11.74 -0.36
C ALA A 121 12.52 -10.33 0.15
N ILE A 122 13.78 -10.16 0.58
CA ILE A 122 14.29 -8.91 1.18
C ILE A 122 13.96 -7.68 0.31
N GLN A 123 14.02 -7.84 -1.01
CA GLN A 123 13.70 -6.79 -1.97
C GLN A 123 12.22 -6.38 -1.89
N HIS A 124 11.29 -7.30 -1.67
CA HIS A 124 9.88 -6.97 -1.44
C HIS A 124 9.72 -6.25 -0.10
N LEU A 125 10.31 -6.81 0.97
CA LEU A 125 10.21 -6.27 2.32
C LEU A 125 10.77 -4.85 2.44
N ALA A 126 11.85 -4.54 1.72
CA ALA A 126 12.41 -3.19 1.65
C ALA A 126 11.40 -2.12 1.19
N GLY A 127 10.38 -2.52 0.42
CA GLY A 127 9.35 -1.62 -0.06
C GLY A 127 8.12 -1.51 0.83
N MET A 128 7.90 -2.38 1.82
CA MET A 128 6.64 -2.40 2.59
C MET A 128 6.77 -2.71 4.08
N SER A 129 7.96 -3.02 4.58
CA SER A 129 8.20 -3.34 6.01
C SER A 129 7.88 -2.18 6.97
N SER A 130 7.76 -0.95 6.48
CA SER A 130 7.34 0.20 7.29
C SER A 130 5.81 0.34 7.39
N SER A 131 5.03 -0.60 6.84
CA SER A 131 3.57 -0.61 7.00
C SER A 131 3.22 -0.76 8.48
N LYS A 132 2.14 -0.11 8.93
CA LYS A 132 1.76 -0.14 10.35
C LYS A 132 1.26 -1.53 10.79
N TYR A 133 0.49 -2.20 9.93
CA TYR A 133 0.05 -3.58 10.12
C TYR A 133 0.28 -4.39 8.85
N ILE A 134 0.83 -5.59 9.01
CA ILE A 134 1.14 -6.52 7.93
C ILE A 134 0.39 -7.83 8.17
N VAL A 135 -0.51 -8.16 7.26
CA VAL A 135 -1.20 -9.46 7.19
C VAL A 135 -0.55 -10.28 6.09
N ALA A 136 -0.16 -11.52 6.36
CA ALA A 136 0.41 -12.43 5.37
C ALA A 136 -0.46 -13.67 5.21
N ILE A 137 -0.77 -14.02 3.95
CA ILE A 137 -1.49 -15.24 3.59
C ILE A 137 -0.58 -16.06 2.67
N ASN A 138 -0.10 -17.20 3.15
CA ASN A 138 0.78 -18.06 2.37
C ASN A 138 0.58 -19.53 2.72
N LYS A 139 0.62 -20.42 1.73
CA LYS A 139 0.54 -21.88 1.95
C LYS A 139 1.79 -22.43 2.63
N ASP A 140 2.93 -21.79 2.39
CA ASP A 140 4.22 -22.18 2.96
C ASP A 140 4.38 -21.50 4.32
N LYS A 141 4.22 -22.27 5.39
CA LYS A 141 4.35 -21.81 6.78
C LYS A 141 5.73 -21.26 7.11
N ASP A 142 6.75 -21.62 6.33
CA ASP A 142 8.14 -21.23 6.56
C ASP A 142 8.53 -20.03 5.67
N ALA A 143 7.56 -19.41 4.97
CA ALA A 143 7.80 -18.26 4.11
C ALA A 143 8.35 -17.05 4.90
N PRO A 144 9.44 -16.41 4.41
CA PRO A 144 10.07 -15.26 5.07
C PRO A 144 9.13 -14.09 5.43
N ILE A 145 8.03 -13.90 4.69
CA ILE A 145 7.03 -12.86 4.96
C ILE A 145 6.46 -12.95 6.38
N PHE A 146 6.33 -14.16 6.94
CA PHE A 146 5.82 -14.35 8.30
C PHE A 146 6.78 -13.81 9.37
N GLY A 147 8.06 -13.65 9.06
CA GLY A 147 9.03 -13.06 10.00
C GLY A 147 8.78 -11.58 10.31
N ILE A 148 8.00 -10.88 9.49
CA ILE A 148 7.63 -9.46 9.70
C ILE A 148 6.12 -9.23 9.80
N ALA A 149 5.31 -10.27 9.64
CA ALA A 149 3.85 -10.14 9.64
C ALA A 149 3.34 -9.99 11.08
N ASP A 150 2.45 -9.02 11.31
CA ASP A 150 1.70 -8.91 12.55
C ASP A 150 0.65 -10.03 12.65
N TYR A 151 0.08 -10.43 11.50
CA TYR A 151 -0.90 -11.51 11.40
C TYR A 151 -0.53 -12.47 10.26
N GLY A 152 -0.34 -13.75 10.59
CA GLY A 152 -0.02 -14.79 9.62
C GLY A 152 -1.15 -15.81 9.46
N ILE A 153 -1.59 -16.06 8.23
CA ILE A 153 -2.53 -17.11 7.87
C ILE A 153 -1.81 -18.12 6.98
N THR A 154 -1.56 -19.31 7.53
CA THR A 154 -1.06 -20.43 6.74
C THR A 154 -2.23 -21.12 6.03
N GLY A 155 -2.29 -21.03 4.70
CA GLY A 155 -3.37 -21.61 3.92
C GLY A 155 -3.31 -21.26 2.44
N ASP A 156 -4.18 -21.90 1.65
CA ASP A 156 -4.27 -21.60 0.22
C ASP A 156 -5.00 -20.26 -0.01
N VAL A 157 -4.38 -19.36 -0.76
CA VAL A 157 -4.94 -18.06 -1.16
C VAL A 157 -6.28 -18.23 -1.89
N PHE A 158 -6.45 -19.32 -2.63
CA PHE A 158 -7.69 -19.63 -3.36
C PHE A 158 -8.87 -19.95 -2.43
N GLU A 159 -8.60 -20.42 -1.23
CA GLU A 159 -9.64 -20.72 -0.24
C GLU A 159 -9.85 -19.57 0.74
N ILE A 160 -8.76 -18.88 1.11
CA ILE A 160 -8.77 -17.83 2.14
C ILE A 160 -9.31 -16.52 1.57
N LEU A 161 -8.86 -16.08 0.39
CA LEU A 161 -9.24 -14.76 -0.14
C LEU A 161 -10.75 -14.63 -0.37
N PRO A 162 -11.46 -15.58 -1.00
CA PRO A 162 -12.91 -15.45 -1.16
C PRO A 162 -13.66 -15.35 0.17
N LYS A 163 -13.27 -16.16 1.17
CA LYS A 163 -13.90 -16.15 2.50
C LYS A 163 -13.65 -14.83 3.22
N LEU A 164 -12.43 -14.31 3.13
CA LEU A 164 -12.06 -13.03 3.73
C LEU A 164 -12.81 -11.87 3.06
N THR A 165 -12.88 -11.87 1.73
CA THR A 165 -13.63 -10.87 0.97
C THR A 165 -15.10 -10.84 1.35
N GLU A 166 -15.75 -12.01 1.42
CA GLU A 166 -17.16 -12.09 1.83
C GLU A 166 -17.36 -11.62 3.28
N ALA A 167 -16.48 -12.02 4.21
CA ALA A 167 -16.56 -11.54 5.59
C ALA A 167 -16.43 -10.00 5.66
N ILE A 168 -15.51 -9.39 4.91
CA ILE A 168 -15.33 -7.94 4.88
C ILE A 168 -16.57 -7.23 4.33
N LYS A 169 -17.16 -7.73 3.23
CA LYS A 169 -18.39 -7.16 2.68
C LYS A 169 -19.57 -7.19 3.67
N THR A 170 -19.57 -8.07 4.66
CA THR A 170 -20.61 -8.07 5.71
C THR A 170 -20.38 -7.05 6.82
N LEU A 171 -19.15 -6.54 6.95
CA LEU A 171 -18.75 -5.58 7.98
C LEU A 171 -18.80 -4.12 7.50
N THR A 172 -18.92 -3.91 6.19
CA THR A 172 -18.87 -2.59 5.52
C THR A 172 -20.15 -2.34 4.75
#